data_AF-A0A7S4JTJ2-F1
#
_entry.id   AF-A0A7S4JTJ2-F1
#
_cell.length_a   1.000
_cell.length_b   1.000
_cell.length_c   1.000
_cell.angle_alpha   90.00
_cell.angle_beta   90.00
_cell.angle_gamma   90.00
#
_symmetry.space_group_name_H-M   'P 1'
#
loop_
_entity.id
_entity.type
_entity.pdbx_description
1 polymer ?
#
loop_
_entity_poly.entity_id
_entity_poly.type
_entity_poly.pdbx_seq_one_letter_code
_entity_poly.pdbx_strand_id
1 'polypeptide(L)'
;AASTGCTNKAFKTVLLLVWFCSSCTGFLPSQTSLLRPLPLLSKSAPLPSLKAVKTCRPRLRGAQMVLGPIGPFVPFRSSYCESQDVDDEMMKLTLVASDLSVKFQAISTGLQSGVPPNPTEVETIAQEMEKANEQWSILLTRFQLSEDFQALQLFKMTEARLAQNGINFAQMKASTSWQVQAMLAYASGKPPPPMPAEVQKIMSQSSQESSQIMSQGMMSSSGVTALPFKEGSKAIQSPVVQEEFRQMVAEHKSLVKLGEGYGKWDRTGKLMYIDQMEAIEDRWGIFMKRFELMGEMNPEFVLQRDEYLKRLQIKNEQEFINLLEETRRIMRADAERT
;
A
#
# COMPACT_ATOMS: atom_id res chain seq x y z
N ALA A 1 -7.91 49.26 -11.54
CA ALA A 1 -8.36 47.98 -12.16
C ALA A 1 -7.40 47.47 -13.25
N ALA A 2 -6.07 47.53 -13.05
CA ALA A 2 -5.10 47.16 -14.09
C ALA A 2 -3.91 46.28 -13.59
N SER A 3 -3.97 45.68 -12.40
CA SER A 3 -2.89 44.84 -11.87
C SER A 3 -3.18 43.33 -11.79
N THR A 4 -4.41 42.88 -12.07
CA THR A 4 -4.79 41.45 -12.01
C THR A 4 -4.43 40.64 -13.27
N GLY A 5 -3.94 41.30 -14.34
CA GLY A 5 -3.62 40.64 -15.61
C GLY A 5 -2.25 39.94 -15.66
N CYS A 6 -1.28 40.37 -14.85
CA CYS A 6 0.08 39.80 -14.86
C CYS A 6 0.20 38.51 -14.04
N THR A 7 -0.49 38.42 -12.91
CA THR A 7 -0.48 37.23 -12.04
C THR A 7 -1.14 36.02 -12.71
N ASN A 8 -2.20 36.25 -13.49
CA ASN A 8 -2.92 35.21 -14.21
C ASN A 8 -2.09 34.62 -15.37
N LYS A 9 -1.21 35.43 -16.01
CA LYS A 9 -0.29 34.93 -17.06
C LYS A 9 0.84 34.09 -16.49
N ALA A 10 1.50 34.52 -15.40
CA ALA A 10 2.55 33.74 -14.76
C ALA A 10 2.02 32.41 -14.19
N PHE A 11 0.83 32.42 -13.59
CA PHE A 11 0.17 31.21 -13.09
C PHE A 11 -0.27 30.27 -14.22
N LYS A 12 -0.83 30.81 -15.31
CA LYS A 12 -1.15 30.03 -16.52
C LYS A 12 0.10 29.45 -17.17
N THR A 13 1.24 30.14 -17.20
CA THR A 13 2.50 29.61 -17.78
C THR A 13 3.09 28.48 -16.91
N VAL A 14 3.02 28.59 -15.59
CA VAL A 14 3.44 27.50 -14.67
C VAL A 14 2.52 26.28 -14.80
N LEU A 15 1.21 26.46 -14.98
CA LEU A 15 0.24 25.37 -15.20
C LEU A 15 0.24 24.79 -16.62
N LEU A 16 0.51 25.60 -17.66
CA LEU A 16 0.62 25.14 -19.05
C LEU A 16 1.91 24.33 -19.29
N LEU A 17 3.00 24.66 -18.58
CA LEU A 17 4.23 23.87 -18.61
C LEU A 17 4.04 22.49 -17.93
N VAL A 18 3.11 22.36 -16.99
CA VAL A 18 2.69 21.08 -16.41
C VAL A 18 1.85 20.24 -17.39
N TRP A 19 1.26 20.85 -18.43
CA TRP A 19 0.24 20.17 -19.26
C TRP A 19 0.65 19.85 -20.70
N PHE A 20 1.59 20.58 -21.32
CA PHE A 20 1.90 20.43 -22.75
C PHE A 20 2.56 19.09 -23.16
N CYS A 21 2.82 18.18 -22.22
CA CYS A 21 3.52 16.91 -22.47
C CYS A 21 2.60 15.68 -22.66
N SER A 22 1.28 15.86 -22.70
CA SER A 22 0.29 14.77 -22.54
C SER A 22 -0.37 14.23 -23.83
N SER A 23 0.21 14.36 -25.04
CA SER A 23 -0.48 13.93 -26.27
C SER A 23 0.42 13.26 -27.31
N CYS A 24 0.55 11.93 -27.22
CA CYS A 24 0.94 10.92 -28.22
C CYS A 24 1.21 9.63 -27.40
N THR A 25 0.70 8.43 -27.62
CA THR A 25 0.23 7.67 -28.80
C THR A 25 -0.35 6.35 -28.25
N GLY A 26 -1.44 5.84 -28.83
CA GLY A 26 -1.92 4.48 -28.59
C GLY A 26 -2.20 3.77 -29.91
N PHE A 27 -1.56 2.63 -30.15
CA PHE A 27 -1.86 1.70 -31.25
C PHE A 27 -1.58 0.25 -30.79
N LEU A 28 -2.59 -0.61 -30.95
CA LEU A 28 -2.67 -2.08 -30.74
C LEU A 28 -1.88 -2.87 -31.85
N PRO A 29 -1.89 -4.23 -32.01
CA PRO A 29 -2.65 -5.32 -31.34
C PRO A 29 -1.94 -6.72 -31.12
N SER A 30 -2.64 -7.59 -30.39
CA SER A 30 -2.89 -9.07 -30.51
C SER A 30 -1.81 -10.14 -30.84
N GLN A 31 -1.93 -11.32 -30.17
CA GLN A 31 -2.11 -12.72 -30.70
C GLN A 31 -2.03 -13.75 -29.53
N THR A 32 -3.05 -14.57 -29.19
CA THR A 32 -3.36 -15.97 -29.65
C THR A 32 -2.13 -16.90 -29.75
N SER A 33 -1.99 -18.11 -29.17
CA SER A 33 -2.93 -19.25 -29.07
C SER A 33 -2.33 -20.45 -28.28
N LEU A 34 -3.22 -21.36 -27.83
CA LEU A 34 -3.18 -22.84 -27.88
C LEU A 34 -2.57 -23.75 -26.77
N LEU A 35 -3.44 -24.72 -26.44
CA LEU A 35 -3.40 -25.87 -25.54
C LEU A 35 -2.49 -27.02 -26.00
N ARG A 36 -2.06 -27.90 -25.07
CA ARG A 36 -2.26 -29.38 -25.13
C ARG A 36 -1.87 -30.10 -23.80
N PRO A 37 -2.35 -31.35 -23.56
CA PRO A 37 -2.56 -31.93 -22.23
C PRO A 37 -1.63 -33.11 -21.83
N LEU A 38 -1.65 -33.41 -20.51
CA LEU A 38 -1.45 -34.65 -19.70
C LEU A 38 -0.75 -35.91 -20.29
N PRO A 39 -0.05 -36.69 -19.43
CA PRO A 39 -0.69 -37.92 -18.92
C PRO A 39 -0.41 -38.31 -17.45
N LEU A 40 -1.33 -39.14 -16.97
CA LEU A 40 -1.44 -39.85 -15.68
C LEU A 40 -0.45 -41.02 -15.52
N LEU A 41 -0.08 -41.34 -14.28
CA LEU A 41 0.19 -42.69 -13.70
C LEU A 41 0.46 -42.49 -12.19
N SER A 42 -0.28 -43.00 -11.19
CA SER A 42 -0.85 -44.33 -10.87
C SER A 42 0.07 -45.22 -9.99
N LYS A 43 -0.55 -45.80 -8.95
CA LYS A 43 -0.13 -46.84 -7.95
C LYS A 43 0.51 -46.29 -6.66
N SER A 44 -0.05 -46.36 -5.44
CA SER A 44 -0.85 -47.32 -4.64
C SER A 44 -0.01 -48.23 -3.73
N ALA A 45 -0.13 -48.08 -2.40
CA ALA A 45 -0.11 -49.15 -1.39
C ALA A 45 -0.35 -48.60 0.05
N PRO A 46 -0.84 -49.42 1.01
CA PRO A 46 -1.78 -49.01 2.06
C PRO A 46 -1.21 -49.08 3.49
N LEU A 47 -2.01 -48.62 4.49
CA LEU A 47 -2.21 -49.13 5.89
C LEU A 47 -2.90 -48.04 6.76
N PRO A 48 -3.35 -48.30 8.01
CA PRO A 48 -4.52 -49.08 8.38
C PRO A 48 -5.60 -48.25 9.14
N SER A 49 -6.76 -48.89 9.27
CA SER A 49 -7.96 -48.51 10.03
C SER A 49 -7.73 -48.11 11.49
N LEU A 50 -8.20 -46.92 11.88
CA LEU A 50 -8.57 -46.60 13.27
C LEU A 50 -9.87 -45.78 13.35
N LYS A 51 -10.86 -46.50 13.88
CA LYS A 51 -12.16 -46.16 14.49
C LYS A 51 -12.45 -44.68 14.82
N ALA A 52 -13.59 -44.25 14.28
CA ALA A 52 -14.61 -43.34 14.83
C ALA A 52 -14.20 -42.36 15.94
N VAL A 53 -13.88 -41.13 15.55
CA VAL A 53 -13.92 -39.94 16.44
C VAL A 53 -15.15 -39.12 16.10
N LYS A 54 -16.01 -38.92 17.10
CA LYS A 54 -17.22 -38.11 17.04
C LYS A 54 -16.87 -36.68 16.60
N THR A 55 -17.58 -36.22 15.58
CA THR A 55 -17.51 -34.89 14.98
C THR A 55 -17.87 -33.81 15.99
N CYS A 56 -16.88 -33.20 16.63
CA CYS A 56 -16.98 -31.83 17.12
C CYS A 56 -16.53 -30.91 15.99
N ARG A 57 -17.48 -30.34 15.24
CA ARG A 57 -17.20 -29.24 14.32
C ARG A 57 -16.81 -28.03 15.17
N PRO A 58 -15.60 -27.45 15.03
CA PRO A 58 -15.37 -26.10 15.52
C PRO A 58 -16.15 -25.15 14.61
N ARG A 59 -17.17 -24.49 15.16
CA ARG A 59 -17.71 -23.26 14.57
C ARG A 59 -16.58 -22.23 14.63
N LEU A 60 -15.92 -21.97 13.51
CA LEU A 60 -15.07 -20.78 13.31
C LEU A 60 -15.96 -19.54 13.42
N ARG A 61 -16.27 -19.10 14.64
CA ARG A 61 -16.93 -17.82 14.88
C ARG A 61 -15.88 -16.71 14.81
N GLY A 62 -16.04 -15.83 13.82
CA GLY A 62 -15.70 -14.41 13.95
C GLY A 62 -14.23 -14.00 13.82
N ALA A 63 -13.48 -14.55 12.85
CA ALA A 63 -12.25 -13.89 12.42
C ALA A 63 -12.62 -12.75 11.46
N GLN A 64 -12.95 -11.57 11.98
CA GLN A 64 -12.96 -10.35 11.17
C GLN A 64 -11.51 -10.07 10.77
N MET A 65 -11.17 -10.27 9.51
CA MET A 65 -9.85 -9.92 9.00
C MET A 65 -9.84 -8.44 8.61
N VAL A 66 -9.08 -7.62 9.32
CA VAL A 66 -8.75 -6.25 8.91
C VAL A 66 -7.24 -6.27 8.60
N LEU A 67 -6.82 -5.66 7.50
CA LEU A 67 -5.51 -5.86 6.86
C LEU A 67 -4.89 -4.51 6.45
N GLY A 68 -3.60 -4.24 6.64
CA GLY A 68 -2.47 -5.09 7.05
C GLY A 68 -1.74 -4.57 8.31
N PRO A 69 -0.63 -5.19 8.76
CA PRO A 69 0.62 -5.33 8.00
C PRO A 69 1.12 -6.79 8.07
N ILE A 70 0.93 -7.65 7.06
CA ILE A 70 1.71 -7.61 5.82
C ILE A 70 0.81 -8.04 4.63
N GLY A 71 0.05 -7.09 4.08
CA GLY A 71 -0.69 -7.29 2.83
C GLY A 71 -1.84 -8.30 2.87
N PRO A 72 -2.58 -8.47 1.76
CA PRO A 72 -3.77 -9.32 1.73
C PRO A 72 -3.47 -10.82 1.87
N PHE A 73 -2.19 -11.18 1.89
CA PHE A 73 -1.68 -12.55 1.90
C PHE A 73 -1.33 -13.05 3.31
N VAL A 74 -1.12 -12.13 4.27
CA VAL A 74 -0.53 -12.44 5.57
C VAL A 74 -1.41 -11.80 6.68
N PRO A 75 -2.21 -12.59 7.40
CA PRO A 75 -3.43 -12.09 8.05
C PRO A 75 -3.26 -11.54 9.48
N PHE A 76 -2.04 -11.42 10.01
CA PHE A 76 -1.83 -11.07 11.42
C PHE A 76 -1.12 -9.73 11.59
N ARG A 77 -1.56 -8.99 12.59
CA ARG A 77 -1.06 -7.68 12.95
C ARG A 77 -0.45 -7.74 14.35
N SER A 78 0.58 -6.94 14.59
CA SER A 78 1.14 -6.69 15.91
C SER A 78 0.16 -5.87 16.74
N SER A 79 0.28 -5.94 18.06
CA SER A 79 -0.56 -5.11 18.95
C SER A 79 -0.39 -3.61 18.69
N TYR A 80 0.80 -3.19 18.25
CA TYR A 80 1.05 -1.81 17.82
C TYR A 80 0.17 -1.44 16.63
N CYS A 81 0.14 -2.27 15.59
CA CYS A 81 -0.67 -2.04 14.40
C CYS A 81 -2.16 -2.34 14.62
N GLU A 82 -2.54 -3.14 15.61
CA GLU A 82 -3.94 -3.33 16.03
C GLU A 82 -4.48 -2.17 16.88
N SER A 83 -3.61 -1.26 17.33
CA SER A 83 -4.06 -0.10 18.09
C SER A 83 -5.01 0.76 17.26
N GLN A 84 -6.16 1.12 17.85
CA GLN A 84 -7.18 1.93 17.18
C GLN A 84 -6.63 3.27 16.69
N ASP A 85 -5.65 3.82 17.39
CA ASP A 85 -5.02 5.10 17.03
C ASP A 85 -4.35 5.05 15.64
N VAL A 86 -3.63 3.97 15.32
CA VAL A 86 -2.93 3.85 14.03
C VAL A 86 -3.92 3.70 12.88
N ASP A 87 -4.94 2.86 13.05
CA ASP A 87 -5.98 2.67 12.03
C ASP A 87 -6.82 3.92 11.81
N ASP A 88 -7.23 4.59 12.88
CA ASP A 88 -7.99 5.82 12.81
C ASP A 88 -7.19 6.93 12.13
N GLU A 89 -5.90 7.07 12.46
CA GLU A 89 -5.01 8.06 11.83
C GLU A 89 -4.84 7.75 10.32
N MET A 90 -4.56 6.50 9.95
CA MET A 90 -4.43 6.10 8.54
C MET A 90 -5.74 6.25 7.76
N MET A 91 -6.88 5.91 8.36
CA MET A 91 -8.19 6.06 7.74
C MET A 91 -8.54 7.53 7.54
N LYS A 92 -8.33 8.39 8.54
CA LYS A 92 -8.53 9.84 8.42
C LYS A 92 -7.68 10.43 7.30
N LEU A 93 -6.40 10.08 7.26
CA LEU A 93 -5.47 10.51 6.22
C LEU A 93 -5.92 10.04 4.82
N THR A 94 -6.39 8.80 4.70
CA THR A 94 -6.92 8.25 3.44
C THR A 94 -8.16 9.01 2.96
N LEU A 95 -9.10 9.29 3.87
CA LEU A 95 -10.32 10.05 3.55
C LEU A 95 -9.97 11.46 3.08
N VAL A 96 -9.08 12.15 3.80
CA VAL A 96 -8.61 13.49 3.42
C VAL A 96 -7.90 13.47 2.07
N ALA A 97 -7.02 12.50 1.81
CA ALA A 97 -6.35 12.37 0.52
C ALA A 97 -7.35 12.15 -0.64
N SER A 98 -8.39 11.34 -0.43
CA SER A 98 -9.43 11.11 -1.44
C SER A 98 -10.25 12.37 -1.74
N ASP A 99 -10.63 13.12 -0.71
CA ASP A 99 -11.38 14.37 -0.85
C ASP A 99 -10.54 15.47 -1.54
N LEU A 100 -9.28 15.62 -1.11
CA LEU A 100 -8.32 16.52 -1.75
C LEU A 100 -8.14 16.17 -3.23
N SER A 101 -8.03 14.89 -3.59
CA SER A 101 -7.91 14.46 -4.99
C SER A 101 -9.10 14.91 -5.85
N VAL A 102 -10.33 14.81 -5.32
CA VAL A 102 -11.54 15.25 -6.02
C VAL A 102 -11.54 16.78 -6.19
N LYS A 103 -11.19 17.53 -5.14
CA LYS A 103 -11.09 18.99 -5.18
C LYS A 103 -10.03 19.47 -6.18
N PHE A 104 -8.86 18.83 -6.21
CA PHE A 104 -7.82 19.12 -7.20
C PHE A 104 -8.27 18.83 -8.64
N GLN A 105 -8.98 17.73 -8.87
CA GLN A 105 -9.51 17.41 -10.20
C GLN A 105 -10.55 18.43 -10.66
N ALA A 106 -11.40 18.92 -9.75
CA ALA A 106 -12.37 19.99 -10.03
C ALA A 106 -11.67 21.30 -10.42
N ILE A 107 -10.66 21.73 -9.67
CA ILE A 107 -9.83 22.90 -9.99
C ILE A 107 -9.16 22.74 -11.35
N SER A 108 -8.56 21.58 -11.60
CA SER A 108 -7.88 21.28 -12.87
C SER A 108 -8.84 21.37 -14.06
N THR A 109 -10.05 20.83 -13.92
CA THR A 109 -11.09 20.85 -14.96
C THR A 109 -11.60 22.27 -15.23
N GLY A 110 -11.77 23.07 -14.16
CA GLY A 110 -12.13 24.49 -14.28
C GLY A 110 -11.08 25.30 -15.04
N LEU A 111 -9.80 25.10 -14.72
CA LEU A 111 -8.68 25.74 -15.38
C LEU A 111 -8.60 25.41 -16.89
N GLN A 112 -8.82 24.14 -17.27
CA GLN A 112 -8.92 23.73 -18.68
C GLN A 112 -10.06 24.42 -19.42
N SER A 113 -11.15 24.70 -18.70
CA SER A 113 -12.30 25.45 -19.22
C SER A 113 -12.11 26.97 -19.18
N GLY A 114 -10.93 27.45 -18.77
CA GLY A 114 -10.61 28.87 -18.65
C GLY A 114 -11.24 29.58 -17.44
N VAL A 115 -11.90 28.84 -16.55
CA VAL A 115 -12.48 29.36 -15.31
C VAL A 115 -11.37 29.42 -14.25
N PRO A 116 -11.04 30.61 -13.71
CA PRO A 116 -10.06 30.71 -12.63
C PRO A 116 -10.63 30.07 -11.35
N PRO A 117 -9.82 29.32 -10.58
CA PRO A 117 -10.28 28.71 -9.35
C PRO A 117 -10.59 29.76 -8.29
N ASN A 118 -11.62 29.51 -7.48
CA ASN A 118 -12.04 30.40 -6.41
C ASN A 118 -10.93 30.54 -5.36
N PRO A 119 -10.42 31.76 -5.08
CA PRO A 119 -9.37 31.98 -4.09
C PRO A 119 -9.66 31.39 -2.70
N THR A 120 -10.89 31.52 -2.20
CA THR A 120 -11.28 31.02 -0.87
C THR A 120 -11.31 29.49 -0.81
N GLU A 121 -11.71 28.85 -1.91
CA GLU A 121 -11.69 27.39 -2.02
C GLU A 121 -10.25 26.87 -2.07
N VAL A 122 -9.39 27.53 -2.85
CA VAL A 122 -7.95 27.21 -2.93
C VAL A 122 -7.26 27.36 -1.58
N GLU A 123 -7.59 28.40 -0.81
CA GLU A 123 -7.07 28.59 0.56
C GLU A 123 -7.48 27.44 1.48
N THR A 124 -8.75 27.04 1.43
CA THR A 124 -9.28 25.93 2.24
C THR A 124 -8.56 24.62 1.92
N ILE A 125 -8.39 24.31 0.63
CA ILE A 125 -7.66 23.11 0.19
C ILE A 125 -6.20 23.15 0.65
N ALA A 126 -5.54 24.31 0.56
CA ALA A 126 -4.16 24.45 0.99
C ALA A 126 -3.99 24.18 2.49
N GLN A 127 -4.90 24.69 3.32
CA GLN A 127 -4.91 24.46 4.77
C GLN A 127 -5.18 22.99 5.12
N GLU A 128 -6.13 22.34 4.43
CA GLU A 128 -6.41 20.91 4.60
C GLU A 128 -5.21 20.05 4.21
N MET A 129 -4.54 20.38 3.10
CA MET A 129 -3.35 19.70 2.62
C MET A 129 -2.15 19.88 3.57
N GLU A 130 -1.97 21.07 4.14
CA GLU A 130 -0.94 21.33 5.15
C GLU A 130 -1.14 20.45 6.38
N LYS A 131 -2.36 20.44 6.91
CA LYS A 131 -2.73 19.62 8.07
C LYS A 131 -2.55 18.13 7.80
N ALA A 132 -2.97 17.64 6.63
CA ALA A 132 -2.80 16.24 6.23
C ALA A 132 -1.31 15.86 6.14
N ASN A 133 -0.49 16.74 5.57
CA ASN A 133 0.95 16.52 5.44
C ASN A 133 1.65 16.49 6.81
N GLU A 134 1.24 17.36 7.74
CA GLU A 134 1.75 17.33 9.12
C GLU A 134 1.38 16.03 9.84
N GLN A 135 0.11 15.63 9.78
CA GLN A 135 -0.37 14.38 10.39
C GLN A 135 0.36 13.16 9.82
N TRP A 136 0.54 13.09 8.50
CA TRP A 136 1.28 12.01 7.87
C TRP A 136 2.76 12.01 8.26
N SER A 137 3.40 13.19 8.36
CA SER A 137 4.79 13.30 8.83
C SER A 137 4.95 12.80 10.27
N ILE A 138 3.99 13.11 11.16
CA ILE A 138 3.99 12.63 12.55
C ILE A 138 3.86 11.10 12.57
N LEU A 139 2.91 10.56 11.82
CA LEU A 139 2.65 9.12 11.76
C LEU A 139 3.86 8.33 11.24
N LEU A 140 4.50 8.79 10.16
CA LEU A 140 5.71 8.14 9.65
C LEU A 140 6.86 8.21 10.64
N THR A 141 7.01 9.33 11.36
CA THR A 141 8.03 9.45 12.41
C THR A 141 7.77 8.43 13.52
N ARG A 142 6.50 8.22 13.90
CA ARG A 142 6.11 7.19 14.87
C ARG A 142 6.47 5.79 14.38
N PHE A 143 6.19 5.46 13.12
CA PHE A 143 6.55 4.17 12.54
C PHE A 143 8.07 3.97 12.46
N GLN A 144 8.81 5.01 12.07
CA GLN A 144 10.27 4.97 11.99
C GLN A 144 10.93 4.71 13.35
N LEU A 145 10.38 5.30 14.41
CA LEU A 145 10.87 5.15 15.77
C LEU A 145 10.28 3.95 16.51
N SER A 146 9.37 3.21 15.87
CA SER A 146 8.73 2.05 16.50
C SER A 146 9.72 0.91 16.68
N GLU A 147 9.60 0.21 17.80
CA GLU A 147 10.31 -1.04 18.04
C GLU A 147 9.63 -2.23 17.36
N ASP A 148 8.38 -2.06 16.92
CA ASP A 148 7.59 -3.09 16.27
C ASP A 148 8.04 -3.31 14.82
N PHE A 149 8.29 -4.57 14.45
CA PHE A 149 8.72 -4.94 13.11
C PHE A 149 7.74 -4.47 12.03
N GLN A 150 6.44 -4.66 12.24
CA GLN A 150 5.46 -4.40 11.20
C GLN A 150 5.23 -2.91 10.98
N ALA A 151 5.26 -2.11 12.06
CA ALA A 151 5.28 -0.65 11.98
C ALA A 151 6.49 -0.15 11.18
N LEU A 152 7.69 -0.67 11.50
CA LEU A 152 8.91 -0.32 10.78
C LEU A 152 8.85 -0.77 9.32
N GLN A 153 8.32 -1.96 9.05
CA GLN A 153 8.13 -2.45 7.69
C GLN A 153 7.19 -1.54 6.88
N LEU A 154 6.11 -1.05 7.49
CA LEU A 154 5.20 -0.10 6.83
C LEU A 154 5.94 1.20 6.46
N PHE A 155 6.73 1.75 7.37
CA PHE A 155 7.58 2.91 7.08
C PHE A 155 8.56 2.64 5.92
N LYS A 156 9.23 1.48 5.93
CA LYS A 156 10.19 1.08 4.90
C LYS A 156 9.54 0.77 3.56
N MET A 157 8.32 0.29 3.56
CA MET A 157 7.54 0.09 2.35
C MET A 157 7.15 1.42 1.71
N THR A 158 6.79 2.43 2.51
CA THR A 158 6.61 3.80 2.03
C THR A 158 7.93 4.36 1.48
N GLU A 159 9.06 4.12 2.15
CA GLU A 159 10.39 4.53 1.67
C GLU A 159 10.74 3.89 0.31
N ALA A 160 10.59 2.57 0.20
CA ALA A 160 10.83 1.82 -1.04
C ALA A 160 10.00 2.36 -2.20
N ARG A 161 8.73 2.69 -1.93
CA ARG A 161 7.82 3.22 -2.94
C ARG A 161 8.21 4.62 -3.42
N LEU A 162 8.59 5.50 -2.50
CA LEU A 162 9.09 6.82 -2.88
C LEU A 162 10.38 6.69 -3.70
N ALA A 163 11.28 5.77 -3.30
CA ALA A 163 12.53 5.53 -3.99
C ALA A 163 12.34 4.98 -5.42
N GLN A 164 11.31 4.16 -5.68
CA GLN A 164 10.94 3.72 -7.04
C GLN A 164 10.60 4.90 -7.96
N ASN A 165 10.06 5.98 -7.41
CA ASN A 165 9.77 7.22 -8.13
C ASN A 165 10.98 8.19 -8.15
N GLY A 166 12.13 7.81 -7.59
CA GLY A 166 13.32 8.66 -7.49
C GLY A 166 13.21 9.77 -6.45
N ILE A 167 12.27 9.66 -5.51
CA ILE A 167 11.95 10.67 -4.50
C ILE A 167 12.27 10.13 -3.12
N ASN A 168 12.76 10.97 -2.21
CA ASN A 168 12.87 10.64 -0.79
C ASN A 168 11.86 11.43 0.05
N PHE A 169 11.70 11.08 1.32
CA PHE A 169 10.75 11.74 2.22
C PHE A 169 10.98 13.25 2.35
N ALA A 170 12.23 13.71 2.40
CA ALA A 170 12.54 15.13 2.52
C ALA A 170 12.12 15.91 1.27
N GLN A 171 12.37 15.35 0.09
CA GLN A 171 11.95 15.90 -1.19
C GLN A 171 10.43 15.96 -1.31
N MET A 172 9.73 14.89 -0.91
CA MET A 172 8.27 14.85 -0.91
C MET A 172 7.70 15.94 0.03
N LYS A 173 8.19 16.02 1.27
CA LYS A 173 7.78 17.05 2.24
C LYS A 173 8.02 18.47 1.73
N ALA A 174 9.17 18.72 1.11
CA ALA A 174 9.50 20.01 0.51
C ALA A 174 8.56 20.37 -0.65
N SER A 175 8.24 19.39 -1.51
CA SER A 175 7.29 19.56 -2.61
C SER A 175 5.89 19.91 -2.10
N THR A 176 5.37 19.14 -1.16
CA THR A 176 4.04 19.38 -0.57
C THR A 176 3.96 20.74 0.13
N SER A 177 4.99 21.10 0.90
CA SER A 177 5.04 22.41 1.57
C SER A 177 5.08 23.58 0.56
N TRP A 178 5.88 23.46 -0.50
CA TRP A 178 5.91 24.48 -1.55
C TRP A 178 4.57 24.59 -2.28
N GLN A 179 3.91 23.47 -2.59
CA GLN A 179 2.59 23.45 -3.22
C GLN A 179 1.54 24.19 -2.36
N VAL A 180 1.50 23.89 -1.06
CA VAL A 180 0.64 24.60 -0.10
C VAL A 180 0.91 26.11 -0.13
N GLN A 181 2.18 26.52 -0.03
CA GLN A 181 2.54 27.94 -0.04
C GLN A 181 2.17 28.63 -1.36
N ALA A 182 2.31 27.96 -2.49
CA ALA A 182 1.91 28.48 -3.80
C ALA A 182 0.38 28.68 -3.89
N MET A 183 -0.40 27.76 -3.33
CA MET A 183 -1.86 27.88 -3.25
C MET A 183 -2.29 29.04 -2.34
N LEU A 184 -1.66 29.19 -1.17
CA LEU A 184 -1.91 30.32 -0.26
C LEU A 184 -1.50 31.67 -0.89
N ALA A 185 -0.41 31.69 -1.66
CA ALA A 185 0.00 32.88 -2.41
C ALA A 185 -1.05 33.24 -3.47
N TYR A 186 -1.54 32.26 -4.24
CA TYR A 186 -2.63 32.47 -5.20
C TYR A 186 -3.89 33.03 -4.51
N ALA A 187 -4.33 32.42 -3.42
CA ALA A 187 -5.52 32.85 -2.69
C ALA A 187 -5.41 34.30 -2.17
N SER A 188 -4.22 34.69 -1.73
CA SER A 188 -3.93 36.05 -1.25
C SER A 188 -3.58 37.06 -2.36
N GLY A 189 -3.61 36.66 -3.64
CA GLY A 189 -3.25 37.52 -4.77
C GLY A 189 -1.76 37.86 -4.85
N LYS A 190 -0.90 37.10 -4.17
CA LYS A 190 0.55 37.26 -4.16
C LYS A 190 1.20 36.36 -5.23
N PRO A 191 2.39 36.72 -5.73
CA PRO A 191 3.16 35.80 -6.58
C PRO A 191 3.54 34.54 -5.80
N PRO A 192 3.54 33.35 -6.44
CA PRO A 192 3.96 32.12 -5.78
C PRO A 192 5.45 32.19 -5.40
N PRO A 193 5.86 31.53 -4.31
CA PRO A 193 7.27 31.46 -3.92
C PRO A 193 8.09 30.75 -5.01
N PRO A 194 9.38 31.08 -5.15
CA PRO A 194 10.26 30.38 -6.09
C PRO A 194 10.30 28.89 -5.76
N MET A 195 10.24 28.06 -6.79
CA MET A 195 10.26 26.61 -6.65
C MET A 195 11.63 26.15 -6.14
N PRO A 196 11.72 25.39 -5.04
CA PRO A 196 12.97 24.83 -4.56
C PRO A 196 13.62 23.91 -5.60
N ALA A 197 14.95 23.81 -5.60
CA ALA A 197 15.69 23.00 -6.56
C ALA A 197 15.28 21.51 -6.50
N GLU A 198 14.97 21.02 -5.30
CA GLU A 198 14.49 19.67 -5.05
C GLU A 198 13.15 19.41 -5.74
N VAL A 199 12.23 20.38 -5.67
CA VAL A 199 10.89 20.29 -6.28
C VAL A 199 10.99 20.39 -7.80
N GLN A 200 11.89 21.22 -8.32
CA GLN A 200 12.18 21.30 -9.76
C GLN A 200 12.66 19.95 -10.29
N LYS A 201 13.55 19.27 -9.55
CA LYS A 201 14.04 17.94 -9.91
C LYS A 201 12.90 16.93 -9.97
N ILE A 202 12.02 16.91 -8.96
CA ILE A 202 10.83 16.06 -8.95
C ILE A 202 9.95 16.35 -10.17
N MET A 203 9.56 17.60 -10.40
CA MET A 203 8.68 17.97 -11.51
C MET A 203 9.29 17.66 -12.89
N SER A 204 10.61 17.78 -13.04
CA SER A 204 11.31 17.41 -14.28
C SER A 204 11.39 15.91 -14.53
N GLN A 205 11.29 15.11 -13.46
CA GLN A 205 11.31 13.64 -13.51
C GLN A 205 9.90 13.04 -13.55
N SER A 206 8.92 13.71 -12.94
CA SER A 206 7.53 13.29 -12.84
C SER A 206 6.66 14.13 -13.78
N SER A 207 6.66 13.83 -15.07
CA SER A 207 5.89 14.57 -16.07
C SER A 207 4.37 14.46 -15.91
N GLN A 208 3.83 13.65 -14.98
CA GLN A 208 2.39 13.33 -14.92
C GLN A 208 1.73 13.16 -13.52
N GLU A 209 2.46 13.04 -12.39
CA GLU A 209 1.88 12.35 -11.20
C GLU A 209 2.02 13.04 -9.82
N SER A 210 2.21 14.36 -9.73
CA SER A 210 2.50 15.01 -8.44
C SER A 210 1.40 14.89 -7.37
N SER A 211 0.12 14.84 -7.78
CA SER A 211 -1.04 14.63 -6.88
C SER A 211 -1.28 13.15 -6.53
N GLN A 212 -0.69 12.22 -7.29
CA GLN A 212 -0.76 10.78 -6.99
C GLN A 212 0.27 10.36 -5.94
N ILE A 213 1.39 11.05 -5.80
CA ILE A 213 2.47 10.68 -4.87
C ILE A 213 1.99 10.67 -3.40
N MET A 214 1.16 11.65 -2.99
CA MET A 214 0.60 11.70 -1.63
C MET A 214 -0.40 10.56 -1.37
N SER A 215 -1.20 10.17 -2.38
CA SER A 215 -2.12 9.02 -2.24
C SER A 215 -1.39 7.68 -2.29
N GLN A 216 -0.27 7.58 -3.02
CA GLN A 216 0.58 6.40 -3.07
C GLN A 216 1.32 6.12 -1.75
N GLY A 217 1.65 7.16 -0.98
CA GLY A 217 2.34 7.05 0.31
C GLY A 217 1.44 6.64 1.48
N MET A 218 0.13 6.65 1.31
CA MET A 218 -0.86 6.32 2.35
C MET A 218 -1.46 4.94 2.11
N MET A 219 -0.88 3.92 2.73
CA MET A 219 -1.41 2.55 2.64
C MET A 219 -2.59 2.38 3.59
N SER A 220 -3.82 2.58 3.11
CA SER A 220 -5.01 2.42 3.98
C SER A 220 -5.15 0.98 4.49
N SER A 221 -5.58 0.83 5.74
CA SER A 221 -5.82 -0.46 6.42
C SER A 221 -7.23 -1.00 6.22
N SER A 222 -7.97 -0.53 5.21
CA SER A 222 -9.25 -1.17 4.85
C SER A 222 -8.95 -2.56 4.33
N GLY A 223 -9.16 -3.56 5.19
CA GLY A 223 -8.64 -4.90 4.99
C GLY A 223 -9.48 -5.82 4.13
N VAL A 224 -8.85 -6.88 3.64
CA VAL A 224 -9.57 -8.07 3.16
C VAL A 224 -10.17 -8.78 4.36
N THR A 225 -11.49 -8.79 4.45
CA THR A 225 -12.28 -9.40 5.52
C THR A 225 -12.70 -10.83 5.22
N ALA A 226 -12.80 -11.18 3.94
CA ALA A 226 -13.21 -12.50 3.51
C ALA A 226 -12.09 -13.52 3.72
N LEU A 227 -12.43 -14.71 4.23
CA LEU A 227 -11.48 -15.82 4.33
C LEU A 227 -10.99 -16.25 2.93
N PRO A 228 -9.73 -16.68 2.79
CA PRO A 228 -9.14 -17.01 1.49
C PRO A 228 -9.73 -18.27 0.84
N PHE A 229 -10.44 -19.09 1.60
CA PHE A 229 -11.04 -20.35 1.15
C PHE A 229 -12.56 -20.31 1.25
N LYS A 230 -13.24 -20.97 0.29
CA LYS A 230 -14.70 -21.12 0.30
C LYS A 230 -15.17 -21.90 1.52
N GLU A 231 -16.21 -21.42 2.20
CA GLU A 231 -16.83 -22.17 3.29
C GLU A 231 -17.36 -23.52 2.77
N GLY A 232 -16.95 -24.62 3.42
CA GLY A 232 -17.37 -25.96 3.03
C GLY A 232 -16.62 -26.58 1.84
N SER A 233 -15.51 -26.01 1.39
CA SER A 233 -14.68 -26.61 0.32
C SER A 233 -14.14 -28.00 0.71
N LYS A 234 -13.78 -28.85 -0.27
CA LYS A 234 -13.27 -30.19 0.05
C LYS A 234 -11.84 -30.14 0.57
N ALA A 235 -11.02 -29.19 0.10
CA ALA A 235 -9.65 -29.03 0.59
C ALA A 235 -9.63 -28.58 2.06
N ILE A 236 -10.51 -27.66 2.48
CA ILE A 236 -10.57 -27.23 3.89
C ILE A 236 -11.15 -28.30 4.82
N GLN A 237 -11.84 -29.32 4.28
CA GLN A 237 -12.33 -30.46 5.06
C GLN A 237 -11.26 -31.54 5.28
N SER A 238 -10.14 -31.48 4.57
CA SER A 238 -9.04 -32.41 4.76
C SER A 238 -8.37 -32.18 6.12
N PRO A 239 -8.25 -33.20 6.99
CA PRO A 239 -7.58 -33.07 8.28
C PRO A 239 -6.13 -32.59 8.18
N VAL A 240 -5.44 -32.97 7.10
CA VAL A 240 -4.04 -32.58 6.84
C VAL A 240 -3.95 -31.08 6.56
N VAL A 241 -4.87 -30.55 5.75
CA VAL A 241 -4.89 -29.12 5.39
C VAL A 241 -5.31 -28.26 6.58
N GLN A 242 -6.25 -28.74 7.40
CA GLN A 242 -6.64 -28.06 8.64
C GLN A 242 -5.48 -27.98 9.63
N GLU A 243 -4.72 -29.05 9.79
CA GLU A 243 -3.57 -29.09 10.69
C GLU A 243 -2.44 -28.19 10.19
N GLU A 244 -2.13 -28.24 8.88
CA GLU A 244 -1.16 -27.33 8.25
C GLU A 244 -1.55 -25.86 8.46
N PHE A 245 -2.83 -25.52 8.21
CA PHE A 245 -3.35 -24.17 8.43
C PHE A 245 -3.23 -23.76 9.90
N ARG A 246 -3.65 -24.62 10.84
CA ARG A 246 -3.57 -24.36 12.28
C ARG A 246 -2.13 -24.09 12.73
N GLN A 247 -1.18 -24.90 12.24
CA GLN A 247 0.24 -24.75 12.53
C GLN A 247 0.78 -23.43 11.98
N MET A 248 0.53 -23.12 10.71
CA MET A 248 0.96 -21.86 10.09
C MET A 248 0.39 -20.64 10.82
N VAL A 249 -0.89 -20.69 11.20
CA VAL A 249 -1.54 -19.63 11.97
C VAL A 249 -0.84 -19.43 13.32
N ALA A 250 -0.57 -20.51 14.05
CA ALA A 250 0.06 -20.44 15.36
C ALA A 250 1.51 -19.94 15.29
N GLU A 251 2.29 -20.45 14.32
CA GLU A 251 3.67 -20.05 14.09
C GLU A 251 3.75 -18.57 13.70
N HIS A 252 2.94 -18.14 12.74
CA HIS A 252 2.95 -16.76 12.27
C HIS A 252 2.49 -15.78 13.35
N LYS A 253 1.44 -16.09 14.13
CA LYS A 253 1.05 -15.27 15.29
C LYS A 253 2.15 -15.14 16.34
N SER A 254 2.86 -16.25 16.60
CA SER A 254 3.97 -16.26 17.56
C SER A 254 5.13 -15.39 17.05
N LEU A 255 5.40 -15.45 15.74
CA LEU A 255 6.43 -14.64 15.10
C LEU A 255 6.07 -13.15 15.12
N VAL A 256 4.84 -12.78 14.76
CA VAL A 256 4.36 -11.39 14.84
C VAL A 256 4.49 -10.83 16.27
N LYS A 257 4.10 -11.60 17.27
CA LYS A 257 4.26 -11.21 18.68
C LYS A 257 5.73 -11.04 19.06
N LEU A 258 6.62 -11.90 18.56
CA LEU A 258 8.06 -11.74 18.77
C LEU A 258 8.57 -10.45 18.12
N GLY A 259 8.08 -10.10 16.93
CA GLY A 259 8.42 -8.90 16.18
C GLY A 259 8.12 -7.57 16.87
N GLU A 260 7.27 -7.55 17.88
CA GLU A 260 6.98 -6.35 18.67
C GLU A 260 8.22 -5.77 19.37
N GLY A 261 9.25 -6.60 19.57
CA GLY A 261 10.53 -6.22 20.16
C GLY A 261 11.67 -5.99 19.16
N TYR A 262 11.41 -6.01 17.85
CA TYR A 262 12.42 -6.01 16.79
C TYR A 262 13.47 -4.89 16.91
N GLY A 263 13.04 -3.67 17.26
CA GLY A 263 13.92 -2.51 17.40
C GLY A 263 15.01 -2.67 18.46
N LYS A 264 14.79 -3.51 19.47
CA LYS A 264 15.71 -3.76 20.59
C LYS A 264 16.76 -4.81 20.31
N TRP A 265 16.62 -5.57 19.22
CA TRP A 265 17.54 -6.66 18.92
C TRP A 265 18.85 -6.17 18.32
N ASP A 266 19.87 -7.00 18.49
CA ASP A 266 21.15 -6.84 17.83
C ASP A 266 21.03 -7.15 16.33
N ARG A 267 22.09 -6.81 15.57
CA ARG A 267 22.19 -7.08 14.13
C ARG A 267 21.80 -8.51 13.77
N THR A 268 22.33 -9.51 14.49
CA THR A 268 22.08 -10.91 14.17
C THR A 268 20.63 -11.30 14.43
N GLY A 269 20.04 -10.89 15.56
CA GLY A 269 18.63 -11.14 15.86
C GLY A 269 17.69 -10.51 14.83
N LYS A 270 17.97 -9.28 14.39
CA LYS A 270 17.19 -8.60 13.35
C LYS A 270 17.21 -9.36 12.02
N LEU A 271 18.39 -9.75 11.54
CA LEU A 271 18.54 -10.48 10.28
C LEU A 271 17.85 -11.85 10.34
N MET A 272 18.06 -12.61 11.42
CA MET A 272 17.41 -13.92 11.61
C MET A 272 15.89 -13.80 11.65
N TYR A 273 15.35 -12.74 12.24
CA TYR A 273 13.91 -12.53 12.26
C TYR A 273 13.34 -12.22 10.87
N ILE A 274 14.02 -11.39 10.07
CA ILE A 274 13.62 -11.13 8.68
C ILE A 274 13.58 -12.46 7.90
N ASP A 275 14.60 -13.32 8.05
CA ASP A 275 14.63 -14.64 7.42
C ASP A 275 13.44 -15.52 7.82
N GLN A 276 13.09 -15.54 9.12
CA GLN A 276 11.94 -16.31 9.61
C GLN A 276 10.61 -15.76 9.09
N MET A 277 10.50 -14.43 8.96
CA MET A 277 9.31 -13.79 8.42
C MET A 277 9.15 -14.11 6.93
N GLU A 278 10.22 -14.03 6.14
CA GLU A 278 10.20 -14.45 4.73
C GLU A 278 9.78 -15.92 4.58
N ALA A 279 10.35 -16.81 5.41
CA ALA A 279 10.02 -18.24 5.33
C ALA A 279 8.55 -18.56 5.64
N ILE A 280 7.91 -17.84 6.58
CA ILE A 280 6.49 -18.05 6.87
C ILE A 280 5.60 -17.45 5.77
N GLU A 281 6.00 -16.33 5.17
CA GLU A 281 5.29 -15.71 4.06
C GLU A 281 5.34 -16.56 2.78
N ASP A 282 6.49 -17.16 2.46
CA ASP A 282 6.62 -18.10 1.35
C ASP A 282 5.68 -19.30 1.52
N ARG A 283 5.56 -19.80 2.76
CA ARG A 283 4.61 -20.87 3.09
C ARG A 283 3.16 -20.44 2.92
N TRP A 284 2.81 -19.20 3.26
CA TRP A 284 1.51 -18.61 2.94
C TRP A 284 1.27 -18.54 1.44
N GLY A 285 2.26 -18.11 0.65
CA GLY A 285 2.19 -18.07 -0.82
C GLY A 285 1.92 -19.45 -1.41
N ILE A 286 2.67 -20.48 -1.00
CA ILE A 286 2.47 -21.87 -1.44
C ILE A 286 1.08 -22.37 -1.02
N PHE A 287 0.67 -22.09 0.22
CA PHE A 287 -0.65 -22.47 0.73
C PHE A 287 -1.75 -21.86 -0.14
N MET A 288 -1.76 -20.54 -0.35
CA MET A 288 -2.78 -19.85 -1.17
C MET A 288 -2.75 -20.32 -2.61
N LYS A 289 -1.57 -20.50 -3.21
CA LYS A 289 -1.45 -20.93 -4.61
C LYS A 289 -2.06 -22.32 -4.85
N ARG A 290 -1.95 -23.23 -3.87
CA ARG A 290 -2.63 -24.53 -3.95
C ARG A 290 -4.15 -24.36 -4.05
N PHE A 291 -4.75 -23.48 -3.25
CA PHE A 291 -6.20 -23.23 -3.31
C PHE A 291 -6.64 -22.55 -4.60
N GLU A 292 -5.81 -21.67 -5.14
CA GLU A 292 -6.04 -21.05 -6.46
C GLU A 292 -6.08 -22.12 -7.56
N LEU A 293 -5.06 -23.00 -7.60
CA LEU A 293 -4.95 -24.08 -8.58
C LEU A 293 -6.08 -25.12 -8.45
N MET A 294 -6.61 -25.32 -7.25
CA MET A 294 -7.76 -26.19 -7.00
C MET A 294 -9.12 -25.54 -7.34
N GLY A 295 -9.15 -24.24 -7.66
CA GLY A 295 -10.40 -23.50 -7.89
C GLY A 295 -11.27 -23.33 -6.62
N GLU A 296 -10.67 -23.56 -5.45
CA GLU A 296 -11.36 -23.49 -4.15
C GLU A 296 -11.14 -22.16 -3.42
N MET A 297 -10.40 -21.23 -4.03
CA MET A 297 -10.22 -19.88 -3.50
C MET A 297 -11.55 -19.12 -3.42
N ASN A 298 -11.76 -18.38 -2.34
CA ASN A 298 -12.98 -17.60 -2.14
C ASN A 298 -13.02 -16.42 -3.13
N PRO A 299 -14.04 -16.32 -4.01
CA PRO A 299 -14.15 -15.21 -4.95
C PRO A 299 -14.21 -13.84 -4.25
N GLU A 300 -14.85 -13.77 -3.08
CA GLU A 300 -14.92 -12.53 -2.31
C GLU A 300 -13.54 -12.09 -1.81
N PHE A 301 -12.71 -13.04 -1.36
CA PHE A 301 -11.33 -12.75 -0.97
C PHE A 301 -10.52 -12.22 -2.16
N VAL A 302 -10.67 -12.83 -3.34
CA VAL A 302 -9.98 -12.39 -4.56
C VAL A 302 -10.38 -10.96 -4.93
N LEU A 303 -11.68 -10.65 -4.91
CA LEU A 303 -12.18 -9.30 -5.18
C LEU A 303 -11.61 -8.28 -4.19
N GLN A 304 -11.68 -8.56 -2.89
CA GLN A 304 -11.17 -7.66 -1.87
C GLN A 304 -9.64 -7.50 -1.95
N ARG A 305 -8.90 -8.57 -2.27
CA ARG A 305 -7.45 -8.52 -2.55
C ARG A 305 -7.17 -7.59 -3.72
N ASP A 306 -7.87 -7.77 -4.84
CA ASP A 306 -7.64 -6.99 -6.06
C ASP A 306 -8.01 -5.51 -5.84
N GLU A 307 -9.08 -5.23 -5.10
CA GLU A 307 -9.41 -3.87 -4.65
C GLU A 307 -8.34 -3.27 -3.75
N TYR A 308 -7.78 -4.05 -2.83
CA TYR A 308 -6.68 -3.63 -1.97
C TYR A 308 -5.45 -3.26 -2.80
N LEU A 309 -5.02 -4.13 -3.72
CA LEU A 309 -3.90 -3.86 -4.62
C LEU A 309 -4.16 -2.63 -5.50
N LYS A 310 -5.38 -2.48 -6.02
CA LYS A 310 -5.81 -1.33 -6.82
C LYS A 310 -5.76 -0.02 -6.02
N ARG A 311 -6.18 -0.01 -4.75
CA ARG A 311 -6.06 1.16 -3.87
C ARG A 311 -4.60 1.55 -3.66
N LEU A 312 -3.75 0.54 -3.49
CA LEU A 312 -2.31 0.74 -3.46
C LEU A 312 -1.73 1.07 -4.84
N GLN A 313 -2.50 1.20 -5.92
CA GLN A 313 -1.99 1.41 -7.28
C GLN A 313 -0.91 0.38 -7.68
N ILE A 314 -1.04 -0.85 -7.19
CA ILE A 314 -0.20 -1.98 -7.53
C ILE A 314 -0.98 -2.83 -8.52
N LYS A 315 -0.38 -3.13 -9.68
CA LYS A 315 -1.07 -3.77 -10.80
C LYS A 315 -1.41 -5.22 -10.53
N ASN A 316 -0.54 -5.92 -9.80
CA ASN A 316 -0.70 -7.34 -9.54
C ASN A 316 0.04 -7.77 -8.27
N GLU A 317 -0.24 -9.00 -7.85
CA GLU A 317 0.37 -9.64 -6.67
C GLU A 317 1.90 -9.69 -6.75
N GLN A 318 2.48 -9.93 -7.94
CA GLN A 318 3.93 -9.98 -8.09
C GLN A 318 4.59 -8.63 -7.82
N GLU A 319 3.99 -7.53 -8.26
CA GLU A 319 4.50 -6.19 -7.97
C GLU A 319 4.44 -5.87 -6.46
N PHE A 320 3.42 -6.36 -5.75
CA PHE A 320 3.36 -6.27 -4.29
C PHE A 320 4.48 -7.09 -3.62
N ILE A 321 4.73 -8.32 -4.09
CA ILE A 321 5.83 -9.16 -3.59
C ILE A 321 7.17 -8.48 -3.82
N ASN A 322 7.41 -7.92 -5.02
CA ASN A 322 8.64 -7.20 -5.34
C ASN A 322 8.81 -5.96 -4.43
N LEU A 323 7.72 -5.26 -4.09
CA LEU A 323 7.76 -4.15 -3.14
C LEU A 323 8.14 -4.62 -1.74
N LEU A 324 7.62 -5.77 -1.28
CA LEU A 324 8.01 -6.37 0.00
C LEU A 324 9.47 -6.82 0.01
N GLU A 325 9.94 -7.44 -1.06
CA GLU A 325 11.35 -7.82 -1.21
C GLU A 325 12.27 -6.60 -1.12
N GLU A 326 11.94 -5.52 -1.82
CA GLU A 326 12.69 -4.27 -1.75
C GLU A 326 12.65 -3.65 -0.35
N THR A 327 11.47 -3.68 0.30
CA THR A 327 11.31 -3.23 1.69
C THR A 327 12.25 -4.01 2.62
N ARG A 328 12.30 -5.34 2.49
CA ARG A 328 13.19 -6.18 3.31
C ARG A 328 14.65 -5.95 2.98
N ARG A 329 15.01 -5.70 1.72
CA ARG A 329 16.37 -5.31 1.33
C ARG A 329 16.83 -4.06 2.08
N ILE A 330 15.97 -3.04 2.16
CA ILE A 330 16.23 -1.82 2.94
C ILE A 330 16.33 -2.15 4.44
N MET A 331 15.40 -2.92 4.99
CA MET A 331 15.43 -3.31 6.41
C MET A 331 16.68 -4.11 6.79
N ARG A 332 17.16 -5.01 5.92
CA ARG A 332 18.40 -5.75 6.10
C ARG A 332 19.59 -4.81 6.12
N ALA A 333 19.67 -3.88 5.15
CA ALA A 333 20.73 -2.88 5.11
C ALA A 333 20.73 -1.94 6.33
N ASP A 334 19.56 -1.67 6.91
CA ASP A 334 19.44 -0.94 8.18
C ASP A 334 19.92 -1.78 9.36
N ALA A 335 19.49 -3.04 9.44
CA ALA A 335 19.90 -3.97 10.48
C ALA A 335 21.42 -4.22 10.48
N GLU A 336 22.08 -4.17 9.33
CA GLU A 336 23.54 -4.27 9.25
C GLU A 336 24.29 -3.05 9.76
N ARG A 337 23.63 -1.89 9.81
CA ARG A 337 24.20 -0.62 10.28
C ARG A 337 24.02 -0.38 11.77
N THR A 338 23.05 -1.05 12.40
CA THR A 338 22.70 -0.90 13.84
C THR A 338 23.08 -2.14 14.64
#